data_AF-A0A6I6NQA5-F1
#
_entry.id   AF-A0A6I6NQA5-F1
#
_cell.length_a   1.000
_cell.length_b   1.000
_cell.length_c   1.000
_cell.angle_alpha   90.00
_cell.angle_beta   90.00
_cell.angle_gamma   90.00
#
_symmetry.space_group_name_H-M   'P 1'
#
loop_
_entity.id
_entity.type
_entity.pdbx_description
1 polymer ?
#
loop_
_entity_poly.entity_id
_entity_poly.type
_entity_poly.pdbx_seq_one_letter_code
_entity_poly.pdbx_strand_id
1 'polypeptide(L)'
;MLTSFLLLAGLGVIAVVTAVVVWYMMEAMAPDVLPKLSTVLGVGIGVVCLEVVLGTCLATLGTFIYNLSVQYNGGLEVVVTNDLGPTPAAARALRHMARARLRTRRYLRTHTPVRAAHAVGRLPVVCRPGRRLPLRPPRGGRGE
;
A
#
# COMPACT_ATOMS: atom_id res chain seq x y z
N MET A 1 -13.99 -4.15 9.38
CA MET A 1 -14.38 -2.73 9.31
C MET A 1 -15.27 -2.37 10.50
N LEU A 2 -16.50 -2.91 10.56
CA LEU A 2 -17.46 -2.57 11.63
C LEU A 2 -16.96 -2.98 13.04
N THR A 3 -16.33 -4.15 13.17
CA THR A 3 -15.73 -4.62 14.42
C THR A 3 -14.59 -3.71 14.93
N SER A 4 -13.68 -3.31 14.04
CA SER A 4 -12.59 -2.39 14.36
C SER A 4 -13.11 -1.01 14.79
N PHE A 5 -14.14 -0.52 14.10
CA PHE A 5 -14.80 0.74 14.43
C PHE A 5 -15.46 0.69 15.81
N LEU A 6 -16.18 -0.39 16.13
CA LEU A 6 -16.80 -0.58 17.45
C LEU A 6 -15.76 -0.67 18.57
N LEU A 7 -14.63 -1.33 18.33
CA LEU A 7 -13.54 -1.39 19.31
C LEU A 7 -12.94 -0.01 19.59
N LEU A 8 -12.67 0.78 18.53
CA LEU A 8 -12.17 2.15 18.67
C LEU A 8 -13.19 3.08 19.34
N ALA A 9 -14.47 2.96 19.00
CA ALA A 9 -15.52 3.74 19.63
C ALA A 9 -15.64 3.40 21.13
N GLY A 10 -15.58 2.11 21.47
CA GLY A 10 -15.57 1.66 22.86
C GLY A 10 -14.35 2.16 23.63
N LEU A 11 -13.16 2.08 23.04
CA LEU A 11 -11.92 2.59 23.63
C LEU A 11 -11.99 4.11 23.86
N GLY A 12 -12.54 4.85 22.89
CA GLY A 12 -12.81 6.27 23.02
C GLY A 12 -13.76 6.62 24.16
N VAL A 13 -14.86 5.86 24.34
CA VAL A 13 -15.77 6.05 25.49
C VAL A 13 -15.05 5.80 26.81
N ILE A 14 -14.22 4.75 26.90
CA ILE A 14 -13.42 4.46 28.10
C ILE A 14 -12.44 5.60 28.39
N ALA A 15 -11.81 6.18 27.35
CA ALA A 15 -10.91 7.32 27.51
C ALA A 15 -11.64 8.56 28.06
N VAL A 16 -12.86 8.85 27.58
CA VAL A 16 -13.68 9.97 28.11
C VAL A 16 -14.06 9.72 29.57
N VAL A 17 -14.54 8.52 29.90
CA VAL A 17 -14.89 8.16 31.28
C VAL A 17 -13.67 8.30 32.19
N THR A 18 -12.51 7.81 31.75
CA THR A 18 -11.25 7.92 32.51
C THR A 18 -10.86 9.38 32.71
N ALA A 19 -10.97 10.23 31.69
CA ALA A 19 -10.67 11.66 31.80
C ALA A 19 -11.60 12.37 32.80
N VAL A 20 -12.89 12.04 32.82
CA VAL A 20 -13.86 12.59 33.79
C VAL A 20 -13.58 12.10 35.21
N VAL A 21 -13.19 10.83 35.39
CA VAL A 21 -12.82 10.31 36.71
C VAL A 21 -11.55 10.98 37.23
N VAL A 22 -10.52 11.11 36.38
CA VAL A 22 -9.27 11.81 36.74
C VAL A 22 -9.55 13.27 37.07
N TRP A 23 -10.42 13.93 36.31
CA TRP A 23 -10.90 15.28 36.60
C TRP A 23 -11.46 15.37 38.02
N TYR A 24 -12.42 14.50 38.35
CA TYR A 24 -13.09 14.48 39.64
C TYR A 24 -12.11 14.20 40.79
N MET A 25 -11.18 13.26 40.60
CA MET A 25 -10.16 12.95 41.61
C MET A 25 -9.21 14.13 41.86
N MET A 26 -8.81 14.84 40.81
CA MET A 26 -7.95 16.02 40.94
C MET A 26 -8.68 17.19 41.61
N GLU A 27 -9.94 17.44 41.25
CA GLU A 27 -10.78 18.45 41.90
C GLU A 27 -10.90 18.18 43.42
N ALA A 28 -11.00 16.90 43.80
CA ALA A 28 -11.05 16.49 45.19
C ALA A 28 -9.71 16.68 45.95
N MET A 29 -8.56 16.62 45.26
CA MET A 29 -7.24 16.83 45.88
C MET A 29 -6.83 18.30 45.95
N ALA A 30 -7.18 19.10 44.94
CA ALA A 30 -6.77 20.49 44.82
C ALA A 30 -7.93 21.32 44.22
N PRO A 31 -8.89 21.76 45.04
CA PRO A 31 -10.03 22.54 44.57
C PRO A 31 -9.56 23.89 43.98
N ASP A 32 -10.24 24.35 42.94
CA ASP A 32 -10.05 25.65 42.27
C ASP A 32 -8.71 25.90 41.54
N VAL A 33 -7.80 24.92 41.49
CA VAL A 33 -6.52 25.03 40.75
C VAL A 33 -6.62 24.43 39.35
N LEU A 34 -7.64 23.62 39.10
CA LEU A 34 -7.78 22.87 37.86
C LEU A 34 -8.33 23.73 36.70
N PRO A 35 -8.11 23.30 35.43
CA PRO A 35 -8.81 23.85 34.27
C PRO A 35 -10.35 23.87 34.43
N LYS A 36 -11.11 24.22 33.41
CA LYS A 36 -12.56 23.93 33.42
C LYS A 36 -12.80 22.54 32.86
N LEU A 37 -13.82 21.83 33.36
CA LEU A 37 -14.24 20.52 32.82
C LEU A 37 -14.46 20.59 31.30
N SER A 38 -14.98 21.71 30.79
CA SER A 38 -15.16 21.95 29.36
C SER A 38 -13.86 21.86 28.56
N THR A 39 -12.75 22.33 29.13
CA THR A 39 -11.43 22.29 28.49
C THR A 39 -10.91 20.85 28.44
N VAL A 40 -11.05 20.10 29.53
CA VAL A 40 -10.62 18.70 29.57
C VAL A 40 -11.47 17.82 28.67
N LEU A 41 -12.79 18.04 28.64
CA LEU A 41 -13.66 17.36 27.68
C LEU A 41 -13.32 17.76 26.23
N GLY A 42 -13.05 19.03 25.96
CA GLY A 42 -12.64 19.49 24.63
C GLY A 42 -11.36 18.81 24.14
N VAL A 43 -10.32 18.75 24.99
CA VAL A 43 -9.07 18.04 24.69
C VAL A 43 -9.32 16.53 24.55
N GLY A 44 -10.10 15.93 25.46
CA GLY A 44 -10.44 14.51 25.44
C GLY A 44 -11.16 14.10 24.16
N ILE A 45 -12.15 14.87 23.70
CA ILE A 45 -12.84 14.65 22.43
C ILE A 45 -11.85 14.71 21.27
N GLY A 46 -10.93 15.67 21.27
CA GLY A 46 -9.88 15.77 20.26
C GLY A 46 -9.00 14.51 20.19
N VAL A 47 -8.56 14.01 21.34
CA VAL A 47 -7.78 12.77 21.44
C VAL A 47 -8.57 11.56 20.92
N VAL A 48 -9.83 11.42 21.33
CA VAL A 48 -10.70 10.32 20.89
C VAL A 48 -10.93 10.36 19.39
N CYS A 49 -11.20 11.54 18.82
CA CYS A 49 -11.34 11.70 17.38
C CYS A 49 -10.06 11.28 16.64
N LEU A 50 -8.89 11.70 17.14
CA LEU A 50 -7.61 11.34 16.56
C LEU A 50 -7.38 9.82 16.64
N GLU A 51 -7.65 9.21 17.78
CA GLU A 51 -7.55 7.77 17.99
C GLU A 51 -8.43 7.00 17.00
N VAL A 52 -9.69 7.39 16.85
CA VAL A 52 -10.64 6.75 15.95
C VAL A 52 -10.16 6.85 14.49
N VAL A 53 -9.71 8.03 14.07
CA VAL A 53 -9.19 8.24 12.71
C VAL A 53 -7.92 7.41 12.48
N LEU A 54 -6.95 7.48 13.40
CA LEU A 54 -5.67 6.76 13.28
C LEU A 54 -5.87 5.25 13.30
N GLY A 55 -6.71 4.72 14.20
CA GLY A 55 -6.96 3.28 14.26
C GLY A 55 -7.76 2.79 13.05
N THR A 56 -8.65 3.60 12.48
CA THR A 56 -9.33 3.25 11.22
C THR A 56 -8.35 3.24 10.04
N CYS A 57 -7.46 4.23 9.97
CA CYS A 57 -6.36 4.26 8.99
C CYS A 57 -5.45 3.04 9.14
N LEU A 58 -5.07 2.69 10.37
CA LEU A 58 -4.22 1.53 10.67
C LEU A 58 -4.90 0.21 10.32
N ALA A 59 -6.20 0.07 10.60
CA ALA A 59 -6.98 -1.12 10.21
C ALA A 59 -7.07 -1.26 8.69
N THR A 60 -7.28 -0.14 7.98
CA THR A 60 -7.30 -0.12 6.51
C THR A 60 -5.93 -0.49 5.94
N LEU A 61 -4.86 0.06 6.50
CA LEU A 61 -3.48 -0.26 6.13
C LEU A 61 -3.14 -1.73 6.41
N GLY A 62 -3.51 -2.25 7.58
CA GLY A 62 -3.29 -3.66 7.93
C GLY A 62 -3.99 -4.61 6.97
N THR A 63 -5.22 -4.28 6.57
CA THR A 63 -5.96 -5.03 5.53
C THR A 63 -5.22 -4.99 4.19
N PHE A 64 -4.73 -3.81 3.79
CA PHE A 64 -3.98 -3.64 2.54
C PHE A 64 -2.66 -4.43 2.55
N ILE A 65 -1.89 -4.35 3.63
CA ILE A 65 -0.64 -5.08 3.80
C ILE A 65 -0.91 -6.59 3.79
N TYR A 66 -1.93 -7.06 4.52
CA TYR A 66 -2.33 -8.47 4.48
C TYR A 66 -2.63 -8.93 3.06
N ASN A 67 -3.41 -8.15 2.30
CA ASN A 67 -3.74 -8.46 0.90
C ASN A 67 -2.51 -8.47 -0.02
N LEU A 68 -1.50 -7.63 0.25
CA LEU A 68 -0.21 -7.70 -0.46
C LEU A 68 0.58 -8.94 -0.07
N SER A 69 0.69 -9.24 1.23
CA SER A 69 1.41 -10.41 1.73
C SER A 69 0.86 -11.72 1.17
N VAL A 70 -0.47 -11.86 1.04
CA VAL A 70 -1.08 -13.04 0.40
C VAL A 70 -0.68 -13.14 -1.08
N GLN A 71 -0.61 -12.04 -1.81
CA GLN A 71 -0.14 -12.04 -3.20
C GLN A 71 1.34 -12.39 -3.33
N TYR A 72 2.18 -12.03 -2.36
CA TYR A 72 3.60 -12.40 -2.39
C TYR A 72 3.86 -13.83 -1.92
N ASN A 73 3.09 -14.34 -0.95
CA ASN A 73 3.22 -15.72 -0.44
C ASN A 73 2.50 -16.79 -1.29
N GLY A 74 1.49 -16.43 -2.10
CA GLY A 74 0.74 -17.38 -2.94
C GLY A 74 0.58 -16.97 -4.41
N GLY A 75 1.11 -15.81 -4.82
CA GLY A 75 0.96 -15.26 -6.18
C GLY A 75 2.25 -15.18 -7.01
N LEU A 76 3.37 -15.71 -6.50
CA LEU A 76 4.61 -15.91 -7.26
C LEU A 76 4.75 -17.32 -7.87
N GLU A 77 3.79 -18.22 -7.64
CA GLU A 77 3.78 -19.57 -8.26
C GLU A 77 3.18 -19.62 -9.68
N VAL A 78 2.79 -18.48 -10.30
CA VAL A 78 2.22 -18.49 -11.65
C VAL A 78 2.81 -17.39 -12.55
N VAL A 79 4.12 -17.43 -12.71
CA VAL A 79 4.77 -17.13 -14.00
C VAL A 79 5.89 -18.15 -14.15
N VAL A 80 5.57 -19.28 -14.80
CA VAL A 80 6.42 -20.23 -15.57
C VAL A 80 5.76 -21.62 -15.51
N THR A 81 4.74 -21.82 -16.35
CA THR A 81 4.55 -23.01 -17.21
C THR A 81 3.88 -22.46 -18.46
N ASN A 82 4.63 -22.12 -19.51
CA ASN A 82 4.88 -23.02 -20.64
C ASN A 82 4.02 -24.29 -20.60
N ASP A 83 3.22 -24.49 -21.65
CA ASP A 83 2.44 -25.71 -21.96
C ASP A 83 1.02 -25.82 -21.37
N LEU A 84 0.08 -24.94 -21.77
CA LEU A 84 -1.32 -25.32 -22.04
C LEU A 84 -1.98 -24.24 -22.93
N GLY A 85 -2.59 -24.65 -24.04
CA GLY A 85 -3.00 -23.77 -25.16
C GLY A 85 -3.98 -22.63 -24.81
N PRO A 86 -4.07 -21.58 -25.65
CA PRO A 86 -4.73 -20.32 -25.30
C PRO A 86 -6.25 -20.48 -25.22
N THR A 87 -6.84 -20.26 -24.05
CA THR A 87 -8.30 -20.07 -23.95
C THR A 87 -8.66 -18.68 -24.53
N PRO A 88 -9.60 -18.60 -25.50
CA PRO A 88 -9.89 -17.39 -26.25
C PRO A 88 -10.46 -16.25 -25.39
N ALA A 89 -10.99 -16.55 -24.20
CA ALA A 89 -11.49 -15.56 -23.25
C ALA A 89 -10.36 -14.77 -22.55
N ALA A 90 -9.28 -15.45 -22.14
CA ALA A 90 -8.13 -14.81 -21.50
C ALA A 90 -7.37 -13.88 -22.47
N ALA A 91 -7.26 -14.28 -23.74
CA ALA A 91 -6.68 -13.44 -24.80
C ALA A 91 -7.49 -12.17 -25.10
N ARG A 92 -8.80 -12.16 -24.82
CA ARG A 92 -9.65 -10.96 -24.95
C ARG A 92 -9.49 -10.05 -23.73
N ALA A 93 -9.49 -10.61 -22.52
CA ALA A 93 -9.30 -9.86 -21.29
C ALA A 93 -7.94 -9.13 -21.27
N LEU A 94 -6.87 -9.81 -21.68
CA LEU A 94 -5.53 -9.21 -21.79
C LEU A 94 -5.46 -8.11 -22.85
N ARG A 95 -6.18 -8.25 -23.98
CA ARG A 95 -6.27 -7.18 -24.99
C ARG A 95 -7.00 -5.95 -24.46
N HIS A 96 -8.06 -6.14 -23.67
CA HIS A 96 -8.77 -5.02 -23.04
C HIS A 96 -7.91 -4.33 -21.97
N MET A 97 -7.22 -5.09 -21.12
CA MET A 97 -6.30 -4.52 -20.13
C MET A 97 -5.07 -3.86 -20.77
N ALA A 98 -4.51 -4.41 -21.85
CA ALA A 98 -3.41 -3.80 -22.58
C ALA A 98 -3.82 -2.45 -23.20
N ARG A 99 -5.03 -2.37 -23.77
CA ARG A 99 -5.59 -1.12 -24.29
C ARG A 99 -5.87 -0.11 -23.18
N ALA A 100 -6.39 -0.55 -22.04
CA ALA A 100 -6.60 0.31 -20.87
C ALA A 100 -5.27 0.86 -20.33
N ARG A 101 -4.26 0.01 -20.15
CA ARG A 101 -2.92 0.40 -19.67
C ARG A 101 -2.21 1.38 -20.61
N LEU A 102 -2.37 1.24 -21.93
CA LEU A 102 -1.81 2.18 -22.89
C LEU A 102 -2.47 3.56 -22.79
N ARG A 103 -3.78 3.63 -22.52
CA ARG A 103 -4.49 4.90 -22.27
C ARG A 103 -4.01 5.55 -20.98
N THR A 104 -3.90 4.79 -19.88
CA THR A 104 -3.41 5.30 -18.60
C THR A 104 -1.95 5.76 -18.70
N ARG A 105 -1.08 5.01 -19.40
CA ARG A 105 0.31 5.42 -19.64
C ARG A 105 0.42 6.69 -20.47
N ARG A 106 -0.42 6.87 -21.50
CA ARG A 106 -0.43 8.12 -22.28
C ARG A 106 -0.87 9.31 -21.42
N TYR A 107 -1.92 9.14 -20.63
CA TYR A 107 -2.41 10.17 -19.71
C TYR A 107 -1.35 10.55 -18.66
N LEU A 108 -0.71 9.56 -18.04
CA LEU A 108 0.39 9.78 -17.11
C LEU A 108 1.60 10.46 -17.77
N ARG A 109 1.91 10.15 -19.03
CA ARG A 109 3.03 10.79 -19.76
C ARG A 109 2.76 12.28 -20.03
N THR A 110 1.52 12.64 -20.31
CA THR A 110 1.09 14.04 -20.46
C THR A 110 0.91 14.77 -19.12
N HIS A 111 0.73 14.04 -18.02
CA HIS A 111 0.55 14.60 -16.68
C HIS A 111 1.73 14.36 -15.75
N THR A 112 2.91 14.00 -16.28
CA THR A 112 4.13 13.88 -15.45
C THR A 112 4.56 15.28 -15.02
N PRO A 113 4.42 15.67 -13.73
CA PRO A 113 4.93 16.95 -13.28
C PRO A 113 6.45 16.92 -13.36
N VAL A 114 7.04 17.99 -13.89
CA VAL A 114 8.49 18.19 -14.13
C VAL A 114 9.36 17.92 -12.90
N ARG A 115 8.80 17.89 -11.69
CA ARG A 115 9.52 17.53 -10.45
C ARG A 115 9.99 16.08 -10.38
N ALA A 116 9.37 15.13 -11.08
CA ALA A 116 9.81 13.72 -11.06
C ALA A 116 11.06 13.46 -11.94
N ALA A 117 11.32 14.31 -12.93
CA ALA A 117 12.48 14.18 -13.81
C ALA A 117 13.81 14.44 -13.08
N HIS A 118 13.80 15.27 -12.03
CA HIS A 118 14.99 15.56 -11.24
C HIS A 118 15.40 14.41 -10.29
N ALA A 119 14.50 13.48 -9.96
CA ALA A 119 14.82 12.37 -9.06
C ALA A 119 15.48 11.17 -9.76
N VAL A 120 15.38 11.06 -11.09
CA VAL A 120 15.92 9.92 -11.89
C VAL A 120 17.28 10.27 -12.53
N GLY A 121 17.91 11.37 -12.12
CA GLY A 121 19.22 11.80 -12.61
C GLY A 121 20.42 11.13 -11.93
N ARG A 122 20.23 10.17 -11.03
CA ARG A 122 21.33 9.50 -10.30
C ARG A 122 21.29 7.97 -10.37
N LEU A 123 21.29 7.42 -11.59
CA LEU A 123 21.79 6.06 -11.79
C LEU A 123 23.02 6.12 -12.71
N PRO A 124 24.18 5.61 -12.26
CA PRO A 124 25.40 5.65 -13.03
C PRO A 124 25.28 4.71 -14.24
N VAL A 125 25.65 5.21 -15.40
CA VAL A 125 25.87 4.43 -16.63
C VAL A 125 26.98 3.43 -16.34
N VAL A 126 26.62 2.16 -16.18
CA VAL A 126 27.59 1.05 -16.11
C VAL A 126 27.79 0.51 -17.53
N CYS A 127 29.02 0.66 -18.02
CA CYS A 127 29.49 0.12 -19.29
C CYS A 127 29.51 -1.42 -19.32
N ARG A 128 29.28 -1.94 -20.54
CA ARG A 128 29.46 -3.33 -21.01
C ARG A 128 30.78 -3.99 -20.58
N PRO A 129 30.81 -5.33 -20.52
CA PRO A 129 31.52 -6.10 -21.55
C PRO A 129 30.70 -7.34 -21.99
N GLY A 130 30.61 -7.71 -23.27
CA GLY A 130 31.62 -8.49 -24.00
C GLY A 130 31.28 -10.00 -23.99
N ARG A 131 31.52 -10.73 -25.10
CA ARG A 131 31.41 -12.20 -25.31
C ARG A 131 29.97 -12.75 -25.58
N ARG A 132 29.67 -13.64 -26.55
CA ARG A 132 30.44 -14.55 -27.43
C ARG A 132 29.72 -14.75 -28.79
N LEU A 133 30.51 -14.99 -29.83
CA LEU A 133 30.14 -15.60 -31.12
C LEU A 133 29.72 -17.08 -30.92
N PRO A 134 28.81 -17.64 -31.73
CA PRO A 134 29.24 -18.81 -32.53
C PRO A 134 28.52 -18.91 -33.88
N LEU A 135 29.28 -19.08 -34.97
CA LEU A 135 28.75 -19.62 -36.23
C LEU A 135 29.80 -20.59 -36.82
N ARG A 136 29.51 -21.88 -36.73
CA ARG A 136 30.16 -22.93 -37.53
C ARG A 136 29.05 -23.84 -38.05
N PRO A 137 28.81 -23.96 -39.36
CA PRO A 137 27.92 -24.97 -39.90
C PRO A 137 28.68 -26.27 -40.19
N PRO A 138 28.00 -27.43 -40.21
CA PRO A 138 28.58 -28.71 -40.58
C PRO A 138 28.67 -28.83 -42.12
N ARG A 139 29.82 -29.23 -42.65
CA ARG A 139 29.97 -29.64 -44.05
C ARG A 139 29.59 -31.11 -44.15
N GLY A 140 28.47 -31.39 -44.82
CA GLY A 140 28.06 -32.74 -45.19
C GLY A 140 29.02 -33.34 -46.23
N GLY A 141 29.42 -34.59 -45.99
CA GLY A 141 30.11 -35.42 -46.97
C GLY A 141 29.15 -35.87 -48.07
N ARG A 142 29.58 -35.75 -49.32
CA ARG A 142 28.95 -36.32 -50.49
C ARG A 142 29.99 -37.23 -51.13
N GLY A 143 29.78 -38.53 -50.99
CA GLY A 143 30.49 -39.57 -51.70
C GLY A 143 29.43 -40.55 -52.21
N GLU A 144 29.61 -40.94 -53.47
CA GLU A 144 28.83 -41.90 -54.28
C GLU A 144 27.61 -41.35 -55.02
#